data_AF-A0A7S2DW03-F1
#
_entry.id   AF-A0A7S2DW03-F1
#
_cell.length_a   1.000
_cell.length_b   1.000
_cell.length_c   1.000
_cell.angle_alpha   90.00
_cell.angle_beta   90.00
_cell.angle_gamma   90.00
#
_symmetry.space_group_name_H-M   'P 1'
#
loop_
_entity.id
_entity.type
_entity.pdbx_description
1 polymer ?
#
loop_
_entity_poly.entity_id
_entity_poly.type
_entity_poly.pdbx_seq_one_letter_code
_entity_poly.pdbx_strand_id
1 'polypeptide(L)'
;MARTILQMAKNGHYEQEEEFSQSNGKDTFPSLPNYQPKITVAGVNEFHSKWDKEVSCPPSCDLRRTADLIRDKYMDSSLLGMQNLVFLSNSNTTNYETALRVANLVLEDYANGIDCDLGLSSLIKSFICADFCEENNILEDSFQEWYFSKMHYYALTVLANAMHTLSTFDGGLVSLHRIVSTERWLEEKNGLLSVLIYELNATAEKPHNAYQAMRCINVLFQVPAPEVHMKAMEWGASSAIWTARNIGQSCHSLLAHESELAMENSFSALKPGWRAIECAS
;
A
#
# COMPACT_ATOMS: atom_id res chain seq x y z
N MET A 1 -8.33 7.84 14.80
CA MET A 1 -7.86 6.45 14.99
C MET A 1 -6.33 6.37 14.94
N ALA A 2 -5.64 6.95 13.94
CA ALA A 2 -4.17 7.06 13.93
C ALA A 2 -3.60 7.74 15.20
N ARG A 3 -4.20 8.87 15.65
CA ARG A 3 -3.89 9.49 16.96
C ARG A 3 -4.06 8.54 18.15
N THR A 4 -5.04 7.64 18.12
CA THR A 4 -5.31 6.68 19.20
C THR A 4 -4.28 5.55 19.22
N ILE A 5 -3.85 5.09 18.05
CA ILE A 5 -2.79 4.08 17.90
C ILE A 5 -1.43 4.67 18.33
N LEU A 6 -1.11 5.91 17.90
CA LEU A 6 0.07 6.66 18.35
C LEU A 6 0.06 6.94 19.86
N GLN A 7 -1.09 7.29 20.44
CA GLN A 7 -1.23 7.51 21.88
C GLN A 7 -1.10 6.19 22.68
N MET A 8 -1.57 5.07 22.13
CA MET A 8 -1.45 3.75 22.77
C MET A 8 -0.01 3.21 22.73
N ALA A 9 0.75 3.49 21.67
CA ALA A 9 2.17 3.16 21.60
C ALA A 9 3.01 3.98 22.59
N LYS A 10 2.71 5.28 22.76
CA LYS A 10 3.39 6.14 23.75
C LYS A 10 3.15 5.75 25.21
N ASN A 11 2.02 5.14 25.53
CA ASN A 11 1.67 4.77 26.90
C ASN A 11 2.17 3.38 27.33
N GLY A 12 2.84 2.63 26.43
CA GLY A 12 3.41 1.31 26.69
C GLY A 12 4.84 1.36 27.27
N HIS A 13 5.12 2.29 28.18
CA HIS A 13 6.43 2.40 28.85
C HIS A 13 6.78 1.10 29.59
N TYR A 14 7.82 0.42 29.10
CA TYR A 14 8.62 -0.52 29.89
C TYR A 14 9.46 0.29 30.88
N GLU A 15 9.01 0.38 32.13
CA GLU A 15 9.90 0.67 33.25
C GLU A 15 10.61 -0.62 33.64
N GLN A 16 11.84 -0.78 33.18
CA GLN A 16 12.86 -1.59 33.86
C GLN A 16 14.23 -1.03 33.49
N GLU A 17 14.67 -0.03 34.25
CA GLU A 17 16.07 0.35 34.35
C GLU A 17 16.80 -0.72 35.17
N GLU A 18 17.64 -1.53 34.52
CA GLU A 18 18.75 -2.19 35.20
C GLU A 18 20.05 -1.47 34.81
N GLU A 19 20.67 -0.85 35.82
CA GLU A 19 22.03 -0.31 35.76
C GLU A 19 23.03 -1.41 35.39
N PHE A 20 23.56 -1.41 34.17
CA PHE A 20 24.74 -2.18 33.84
C PHE A 20 25.98 -1.29 33.82
N SER A 21 26.76 -1.44 34.90
CA SER A 21 28.08 -0.84 35.08
C SER A 21 29.07 -1.29 34.00
N GLN A 22 29.84 -0.34 33.49
CA GLN A 22 30.93 -0.55 32.54
C GLN A 22 32.03 -1.42 33.16
N SER A 23 32.24 -2.62 32.63
CA SER A 23 33.46 -3.39 32.83
C SER A 23 34.18 -3.59 31.49
N ASN A 24 35.38 -2.98 31.40
CA ASN A 24 36.31 -3.19 30.30
C ASN A 24 37.00 -4.55 30.47
N GLY A 25 36.40 -5.61 29.92
CA GLY A 25 36.97 -6.95 29.84
C GLY A 25 37.08 -7.39 28.38
N LYS A 26 38.30 -7.63 27.89
CA LYS A 26 38.54 -8.30 26.60
C LYS A 26 38.26 -9.80 26.77
N ASP A 27 37.01 -10.21 26.62
CA ASP A 27 36.65 -11.62 26.61
C ASP A 27 36.47 -12.12 25.17
N THR A 28 37.31 -13.08 24.80
CA THR A 28 37.17 -13.92 23.62
C THR A 28 35.85 -14.69 23.67
N PHE A 29 34.95 -14.40 22.72
CA PHE A 29 33.71 -15.16 22.53
C PHE A 29 33.99 -16.64 22.24
N PRO A 30 33.36 -17.59 22.95
CA PRO A 30 33.34 -18.98 22.52
C PRO A 30 32.50 -19.08 21.25
N SER A 31 33.07 -19.69 20.21
CA SER A 31 32.38 -20.00 18.96
C SER A 31 31.14 -20.86 19.25
N LEU A 32 29.95 -20.30 18.97
CA LEU A 32 28.69 -21.04 19.04
C LEU A 32 28.72 -22.22 18.04
N PRO A 33 28.18 -23.39 18.42
CA PRO A 33 28.04 -24.50 17.50
C PRO A 33 27.12 -24.11 16.34
N ASN A 34 27.56 -24.46 15.13
CA ASN A 34 26.90 -24.17 13.87
C ASN A 34 25.52 -24.87 13.83
N TYR A 35 24.46 -24.17 14.25
CA TYR A 35 23.09 -24.66 14.19
C TYR A 35 22.53 -24.44 12.79
N GLN A 36 22.61 -25.47 11.95
CA GLN A 36 21.84 -25.53 10.72
C GLN A 36 20.49 -26.19 11.01
N PRO A 37 19.37 -25.47 11.00
CA PRO A 37 18.07 -26.10 11.10
C PRO A 37 17.88 -27.05 9.91
N LYS A 38 17.81 -28.36 10.18
CA LYS A 38 17.42 -29.35 9.18
C LYS A 38 15.93 -29.17 8.87
N ILE A 39 15.61 -28.23 8.00
CA ILE A 39 14.29 -28.14 7.38
C ILE A 39 14.20 -29.33 6.43
N THR A 40 13.45 -30.36 6.82
CA THR A 40 13.18 -31.49 5.94
C THR A 40 12.05 -31.11 5.00
N VAL A 41 12.19 -31.43 3.71
CA VAL A 41 11.16 -31.20 2.68
C VAL A 41 9.82 -31.87 3.06
N ALA A 42 9.86 -32.94 3.85
CA ALA A 42 8.68 -33.60 4.42
C ALA A 42 7.88 -32.68 5.37
N GLY A 43 8.54 -31.89 6.22
CA GLY A 43 7.85 -30.97 7.15
C GLY A 43 7.18 -29.79 6.45
N VAL A 44 7.72 -29.34 5.31
CA VAL A 44 7.12 -28.28 4.49
C VAL A 44 5.87 -28.79 3.77
N ASN A 45 5.93 -30.01 3.22
CA ASN A 45 4.78 -30.63 2.54
C ASN A 45 3.65 -31.02 3.49
N GLU A 46 3.97 -31.42 4.73
CA GLU A 46 2.98 -31.75 5.76
C GLU A 46 2.28 -30.49 6.30
N PHE A 47 2.98 -29.35 6.37
CA PHE A 47 2.39 -28.04 6.69
C PHE A 47 1.41 -27.58 5.60
N HIS A 48 1.79 -27.67 4.32
CA HIS A 48 0.89 -27.33 3.20
C HIS A 48 -0.33 -28.25 3.12
N SER A 49 -0.16 -29.58 3.28
CA SER A 49 -1.28 -30.52 3.27
C SER A 49 -2.26 -30.34 4.43
N LYS A 50 -1.82 -29.79 5.56
CA LYS A 50 -2.69 -29.50 6.70
C LYS A 50 -3.45 -28.19 6.51
N TRP A 51 -2.82 -27.18 5.91
CA TRP A 51 -3.48 -25.95 5.48
C TRP A 51 -4.59 -26.24 4.46
N ASP A 52 -4.33 -27.04 3.42
CA ASP A 52 -5.33 -27.32 2.37
C ASP A 52 -6.59 -28.05 2.88
N LYS A 53 -6.51 -28.75 4.03
CA LYS A 53 -7.64 -29.45 4.65
C LYS A 53 -8.45 -28.60 5.66
N GLU A 54 -7.91 -27.47 6.12
CA GLU A 54 -8.61 -26.50 6.96
C GLU A 54 -9.26 -25.34 6.14
N VAL A 55 -9.00 -25.27 4.83
CA VAL A 55 -9.45 -24.22 3.89
C VAL A 55 -10.90 -24.41 3.39
N SER A 56 -11.80 -24.98 4.20
CA SER A 56 -13.25 -24.84 3.96
C SER A 56 -13.86 -23.65 4.71
N CYS A 57 -13.02 -22.72 5.16
CA CYS A 57 -13.46 -21.50 5.79
C CYS A 57 -13.77 -20.48 4.67
N PRO A 58 -14.96 -19.86 4.64
CA PRO A 58 -15.31 -18.91 3.58
C PRO A 58 -14.28 -17.77 3.55
N PRO A 59 -14.00 -17.17 2.37
CA PRO A 59 -13.00 -16.08 2.23
C PRO A 59 -13.17 -14.90 3.20
N SER A 60 -14.34 -14.78 3.83
CA SER A 60 -14.63 -13.82 4.89
C SER A 60 -13.80 -14.03 6.17
N CYS A 61 -13.40 -15.26 6.52
CA CYS A 61 -12.71 -15.50 7.80
C CYS A 61 -11.23 -15.10 7.76
N ASP A 62 -10.53 -15.32 6.64
CA ASP A 62 -9.15 -14.88 6.48
C ASP A 62 -9.02 -13.36 6.46
N LEU A 63 -9.97 -12.68 5.80
CA LEU A 63 -10.02 -11.22 5.78
C LEU A 63 -10.30 -10.63 7.16
N ARG A 64 -11.22 -11.24 7.92
CA ARG A 64 -11.51 -10.80 9.28
C ARG A 64 -10.30 -10.97 10.19
N ARG A 65 -9.68 -12.15 10.18
CA ARG A 65 -8.46 -12.41 10.95
C ARG A 65 -7.34 -11.45 10.57
N THR A 66 -7.20 -11.16 9.28
CA THR A 66 -6.23 -10.19 8.77
C THR A 66 -6.51 -8.80 9.32
N ALA A 67 -7.77 -8.33 9.28
CA ALA A 67 -8.15 -7.04 9.85
C ALA A 67 -7.91 -6.97 11.36
N ASP A 68 -8.18 -8.05 12.09
CA ASP A 68 -7.96 -8.13 13.54
C ASP A 68 -6.46 -8.06 13.88
N LEU A 69 -5.60 -8.76 13.11
CA LEU A 69 -4.15 -8.65 13.23
C LEU A 69 -3.65 -7.23 12.98
N ILE A 70 -4.16 -6.54 11.95
CA ILE A 70 -3.74 -5.17 11.65
C ILE A 70 -4.08 -4.20 12.79
N ARG A 71 -5.22 -4.41 13.46
CA ARG A 71 -5.72 -3.60 14.58
C ARG A 71 -5.11 -3.97 15.93
N ASP A 72 -4.30 -5.02 15.98
CA ASP A 72 -3.61 -5.41 17.21
C ASP A 72 -2.71 -4.27 17.70
N LYS A 73 -2.43 -4.25 19.00
CA LYS A 73 -1.54 -3.27 19.64
C LYS A 73 -0.07 -3.57 19.37
N TYR A 74 0.24 -4.81 19.00
CA TYR A 74 1.62 -5.24 18.75
C TYR A 74 2.00 -5.00 17.28
N MET A 75 3.15 -4.34 17.08
CA MET A 75 3.65 -3.96 15.75
C MET A 75 3.90 -5.17 14.84
N ASP A 76 4.38 -6.28 15.39
CA ASP A 76 4.62 -7.52 14.65
C ASP A 76 3.31 -8.17 14.16
N SER A 77 2.27 -8.23 15.01
CA SER A 77 0.92 -8.63 14.61
C SER A 77 0.38 -7.75 13.49
N SER A 78 0.50 -6.42 13.63
CA SER A 78 0.04 -5.48 12.61
C SER A 78 0.77 -5.64 11.28
N LEU A 79 2.08 -5.84 11.34
CA LEU A 79 2.92 -6.06 10.16
C LEU A 79 2.53 -7.37 9.44
N LEU A 80 2.32 -8.45 10.20
CA LEU A 80 1.86 -9.74 9.67
C LEU A 80 0.47 -9.61 9.03
N GLY A 81 -0.44 -8.88 9.67
CA GLY A 81 -1.75 -8.56 9.11
C GLY A 81 -1.63 -7.82 7.77
N MET A 82 -0.78 -6.81 7.68
CA MET A 82 -0.57 -6.08 6.42
C MET A 82 0.06 -6.95 5.33
N GLN A 83 1.02 -7.82 5.68
CA GLN A 83 1.60 -8.78 4.74
C GLN A 83 0.55 -9.75 4.19
N ASN A 84 -0.32 -10.26 5.05
CA ASN A 84 -1.43 -11.11 4.63
C ASN A 84 -2.40 -10.36 3.71
N LEU A 85 -2.69 -9.09 4.01
CA LEU A 85 -3.56 -8.28 3.15
C LEU A 85 -2.93 -7.99 1.77
N VAL A 86 -1.62 -7.80 1.70
CA VAL A 86 -0.88 -7.70 0.43
C VAL A 86 -1.05 -8.98 -0.39
N PHE A 87 -0.96 -10.16 0.24
CA PHE A 87 -1.18 -11.44 -0.44
C PHE A 87 -2.64 -11.59 -0.92
N LEU A 88 -3.62 -11.28 -0.05
CA LEU A 88 -5.04 -11.40 -0.34
C LEU A 88 -5.56 -10.39 -1.38
N SER A 89 -4.90 -9.25 -1.53
CA SER A 89 -5.25 -8.23 -2.53
C SER A 89 -4.71 -8.52 -3.93
N ASN A 90 -3.70 -9.40 -4.07
CA ASN A 90 -3.04 -9.65 -5.34
C ASN A 90 -3.74 -10.77 -6.13
N SER A 91 -4.44 -10.40 -7.19
CA SER A 91 -5.16 -11.31 -8.10
C SER A 91 -4.28 -12.34 -8.81
N ASN A 92 -2.95 -12.17 -8.83
CA ASN A 92 -2.02 -13.15 -9.39
C ASN A 92 -1.63 -14.26 -8.41
N THR A 93 -1.80 -14.04 -7.10
CA THR A 93 -1.35 -14.98 -6.05
C THR A 93 -2.51 -15.58 -5.26
N THR A 94 -3.64 -14.89 -5.17
CA THR A 94 -4.85 -15.39 -4.54
C THR A 94 -5.95 -15.66 -5.56
N ASN A 95 -7.05 -16.29 -5.13
CA ASN A 95 -8.24 -16.41 -5.96
C ASN A 95 -8.75 -15.00 -6.32
N TYR A 96 -9.09 -14.80 -7.60
CA TYR A 96 -9.62 -13.56 -8.12
C TYR A 96 -10.84 -13.03 -7.34
N GLU A 97 -11.77 -13.90 -6.92
CA GLU A 97 -12.93 -13.51 -6.11
C GLU A 97 -12.53 -12.90 -4.76
N THR A 98 -11.49 -13.45 -4.13
CA THR A 98 -10.93 -12.93 -2.88
C THR A 98 -10.27 -11.57 -3.12
N ALA A 99 -9.42 -11.45 -4.15
CA ALA A 99 -8.78 -10.18 -4.49
C ALA A 99 -9.82 -9.09 -4.81
N LEU A 100 -10.85 -9.42 -5.58
CA LEU A 100 -11.95 -8.51 -5.91
C LEU A 100 -12.72 -8.08 -4.66
N ARG A 101 -12.95 -9.00 -3.73
CA ARG A 101 -13.57 -8.69 -2.44
C ARG A 101 -12.70 -7.74 -1.61
N VAL A 102 -11.38 -7.95 -1.56
CA VAL A 102 -10.46 -7.01 -0.90
C VAL A 102 -10.50 -5.65 -1.58
N ALA A 103 -10.50 -5.63 -2.92
CA ALA A 103 -10.53 -4.40 -3.68
C ALA A 103 -11.76 -3.55 -3.37
N ASN A 104 -12.94 -4.18 -3.32
CA ASN A 104 -14.18 -3.51 -2.91
C ASN A 104 -14.10 -3.00 -1.46
N LEU A 105 -13.58 -3.78 -0.50
CA LEU A 105 -13.47 -3.36 0.90
C LEU A 105 -12.46 -2.20 1.14
N VAL A 106 -11.44 -2.10 0.28
CA VAL A 106 -10.41 -1.06 0.36
C VAL A 106 -10.86 0.23 -0.31
N LEU A 107 -11.55 0.12 -1.47
CA LEU A 107 -11.89 1.27 -2.30
C LEU A 107 -13.32 1.79 -2.08
N GLU A 108 -14.27 0.91 -1.75
CA GLU A 108 -15.64 1.29 -1.42
C GLU A 108 -15.79 1.32 0.09
N ASP A 109 -16.10 2.49 0.66
CA ASP A 109 -16.38 2.63 2.10
C ASP A 109 -17.78 2.08 2.47
N TYR A 110 -18.42 1.30 1.58
CA TYR A 110 -19.87 1.19 1.55
C TYR A 110 -20.47 0.11 2.46
N ALA A 111 -21.41 0.61 3.26
CA ALA A 111 -22.20 -0.01 4.31
C ALA A 111 -23.40 -0.84 3.80
N ASN A 112 -23.24 -1.68 2.78
CA ASN A 112 -24.33 -2.54 2.28
C ASN A 112 -24.49 -3.87 3.06
N GLY A 113 -24.42 -3.76 4.39
CA GLY A 113 -25.19 -4.60 5.31
C GLY A 113 -24.68 -6.01 5.64
N ILE A 114 -23.58 -6.53 5.08
CA ILE A 114 -23.19 -7.94 5.34
C ILE A 114 -21.77 -8.11 5.91
N ASP A 115 -20.83 -7.17 5.74
CA ASP A 115 -19.47 -7.31 6.33
C ASP A 115 -18.73 -5.96 6.53
N CYS A 116 -19.49 -4.88 6.78
CA CYS A 116 -19.01 -3.50 6.74
C CYS A 116 -18.12 -3.07 7.93
N ASP A 117 -17.83 -3.96 8.87
CA ASP A 117 -17.15 -3.62 10.13
C ASP A 117 -15.65 -3.91 10.13
N LEU A 118 -15.07 -4.25 8.97
CA LEU A 118 -13.61 -4.48 8.87
C LEU A 118 -12.80 -3.17 8.81
N GLY A 119 -13.42 -2.03 8.51
CA GLY A 119 -12.76 -0.71 8.52
C GLY A 119 -11.47 -0.62 7.71
N LEU A 120 -11.27 -1.52 6.73
CA LEU A 120 -10.01 -1.66 5.98
C LEU A 120 -9.73 -0.41 5.14
N SER A 121 -10.74 0.13 4.46
CA SER A 121 -10.66 1.42 3.74
C SER A 121 -10.05 2.52 4.63
N SER A 122 -10.66 2.79 5.80
CA SER A 122 -10.17 3.82 6.73
C SER A 122 -8.74 3.53 7.22
N LEU A 123 -8.45 2.27 7.51
CA LEU A 123 -7.14 1.85 8.00
C LEU A 123 -6.03 2.02 6.93
N ILE A 124 -6.26 1.55 5.71
CA ILE A 124 -5.33 1.71 4.58
C ILE A 124 -5.12 3.20 4.28
N LYS A 125 -6.19 3.99 4.21
CA LYS A 125 -6.11 5.44 4.03
C LYS A 125 -5.26 6.09 5.12
N SER A 126 -5.40 5.65 6.38
CA SER A 126 -4.62 6.20 7.49
C SER A 126 -3.12 5.92 7.39
N PHE A 127 -2.72 4.75 6.88
CA PHE A 127 -1.30 4.42 6.67
C PHE A 127 -0.70 5.11 5.45
N ILE A 128 -1.50 5.34 4.39
CA ILE A 128 -1.07 6.09 3.21
C ILE A 128 -0.86 7.56 3.55
N CYS A 129 -1.79 8.17 4.30
CA CYS A 129 -1.77 9.60 4.60
C CYS A 129 -0.99 9.95 5.89
N ALA A 130 -0.35 8.98 6.56
CA ALA A 130 0.35 9.22 7.83
C ALA A 130 1.43 10.32 7.70
N ASP A 131 2.25 10.26 6.64
CA ASP A 131 3.36 11.18 6.39
C ASP A 131 2.90 12.63 6.11
N PHE A 132 1.64 12.84 5.72
CA PHE A 132 1.08 14.15 5.39
C PHE A 132 0.38 14.84 6.56
N CYS A 133 0.10 14.10 7.62
CA CYS A 133 -0.74 14.58 8.71
C CYS A 133 0.05 15.15 9.89
N GLU A 134 1.37 14.95 9.94
CA GLU A 134 2.16 15.33 11.11
C GLU A 134 3.27 16.32 10.74
N GLU A 135 2.93 17.61 10.82
CA GLU A 135 3.90 18.62 11.18
C GLU A 135 4.48 18.26 12.57
N ASN A 136 5.73 17.78 12.62
CA ASN A 136 6.62 17.76 13.79
C ASN A 136 6.71 16.50 14.70
N ASN A 137 6.24 15.32 14.32
CA ASN A 137 6.64 14.10 15.06
C ASN A 137 7.95 13.54 14.50
N ILE A 138 9.07 14.14 14.91
CA ILE A 138 10.38 13.50 14.77
C ILE A 138 10.32 12.22 15.60
N LEU A 139 10.19 11.07 14.94
CA LEU A 139 10.32 9.77 15.60
C LEU A 139 11.79 9.65 16.01
N GLU A 140 12.07 9.73 17.31
CA GLU A 140 13.43 9.58 17.83
C GLU A 140 13.92 8.12 17.74
N ASP A 141 13.00 7.16 17.56
CA ASP A 141 13.30 5.74 17.46
C ASP A 141 13.33 5.25 16.00
N SER A 142 14.54 4.86 15.55
CA SER A 142 14.78 4.25 14.23
C SER A 142 13.91 3.03 13.93
N PHE A 143 13.49 2.27 14.96
CA PHE A 143 12.62 1.12 14.77
C PHE A 143 11.19 1.56 14.40
N GLN A 144 10.67 2.61 15.02
CA GLN A 144 9.35 3.15 14.71
C GLN A 144 9.31 3.72 13.30
N GLU A 145 10.34 4.47 12.89
CA GLU A 145 10.46 4.99 11.52
C GLU A 145 10.43 3.85 10.49
N TRP A 146 11.22 2.80 10.71
CA TRP A 146 11.22 1.61 9.86
C TRP A 146 9.84 0.94 9.80
N TYR A 147 9.17 0.79 10.95
CA TYR A 147 7.85 0.18 11.03
C TYR A 147 6.80 0.97 10.23
N PHE A 148 6.71 2.29 10.42
CA PHE A 148 5.75 3.12 9.70
C PHE A 148 6.05 3.16 8.20
N SER A 149 7.33 3.22 7.81
CA SER A 149 7.75 3.11 6.42
C SER A 149 7.27 1.80 5.77
N LYS A 150 7.36 0.68 6.50
CA LYS A 150 6.85 -0.62 6.03
C LYS A 150 5.34 -0.69 5.94
N MET A 151 4.62 -0.14 6.92
CA MET A 151 3.16 -0.09 6.90
C MET A 151 2.64 0.75 5.74
N HIS A 152 3.28 1.90 5.48
CA HIS A 152 2.98 2.75 4.34
C HIS A 152 3.21 2.02 3.01
N TYR A 153 4.36 1.37 2.84
CA TYR A 153 4.66 0.56 1.65
C TYR A 153 3.61 -0.54 1.41
N TYR A 154 3.22 -1.29 2.44
CA TYR A 154 2.19 -2.31 2.31
C TYR A 154 0.81 -1.72 1.99
N ALA A 155 0.46 -0.58 2.59
CA ALA A 155 -0.80 0.09 2.31
C ALA A 155 -0.89 0.57 0.85
N LEU A 156 0.18 1.15 0.31
CA LEU A 156 0.28 1.49 -1.12
C LEU A 156 0.18 0.24 -2.00
N THR A 157 0.84 -0.86 -1.61
CA THR A 157 0.80 -2.12 -2.36
C THR A 157 -0.62 -2.70 -2.41
N VAL A 158 -1.33 -2.70 -1.27
CA VAL A 158 -2.74 -3.13 -1.17
C VAL A 158 -3.62 -2.25 -2.05
N LEU A 159 -3.44 -0.93 -2.01
CA LEU A 159 -4.19 0.00 -2.85
C LEU A 159 -3.94 -0.23 -4.34
N ALA A 160 -2.68 -0.37 -4.75
CA ALA A 160 -2.31 -0.62 -6.15
C ALA A 160 -2.91 -1.94 -6.65
N ASN A 161 -2.88 -3.00 -5.83
CA ASN A 161 -3.48 -4.28 -6.14
C ASN A 161 -5.01 -4.20 -6.23
N ALA A 162 -5.66 -3.47 -5.31
CA ALA A 162 -7.09 -3.24 -5.33
C ALA A 162 -7.55 -2.50 -6.60
N MET A 163 -6.88 -1.39 -6.93
CA MET A 163 -7.17 -0.62 -8.14
C MET A 163 -6.98 -1.44 -9.41
N HIS A 164 -5.89 -2.19 -9.51
CA HIS A 164 -5.62 -3.07 -10.65
C HIS A 164 -6.64 -4.21 -10.78
N THR A 165 -7.04 -4.81 -9.64
CA THR A 165 -8.04 -5.88 -9.65
C THR A 165 -9.40 -5.37 -10.12
N LEU A 166 -9.80 -4.17 -9.69
CA LEU A 166 -11.03 -3.55 -10.23
C LEU A 166 -10.88 -3.17 -11.69
N SER A 167 -9.77 -2.58 -12.13
CA SER A 167 -9.62 -2.14 -13.52
C SER A 167 -9.64 -3.29 -14.53
N THR A 168 -9.30 -4.51 -14.09
CA THR A 168 -9.32 -5.73 -14.90
C THR A 168 -10.66 -6.47 -14.88
N PHE A 169 -11.56 -6.12 -13.96
CA PHE A 169 -12.91 -6.70 -13.89
C PHE A 169 -13.82 -6.12 -14.98
N ASP A 170 -14.73 -6.93 -15.52
CA ASP A 170 -15.73 -6.44 -16.47
C ASP A 170 -16.64 -5.40 -15.81
N GLY A 171 -16.72 -4.21 -16.39
CA GLY A 171 -17.38 -3.05 -15.79
C GLY A 171 -16.65 -2.42 -14.60
N GLY A 172 -15.48 -2.93 -14.20
CA GLY A 172 -14.77 -2.42 -13.02
C GLY A 172 -14.20 -1.01 -13.18
N LEU A 173 -13.87 -0.57 -14.40
CA LEU A 173 -13.59 0.85 -14.69
C LEU A 173 -14.79 1.76 -14.43
N VAL A 174 -16.02 1.27 -14.60
CA VAL A 174 -17.24 2.04 -14.26
C VAL A 174 -17.39 2.17 -12.75
N SER A 175 -17.09 1.11 -12.00
CA SER A 175 -17.05 1.16 -10.53
C SER A 175 -15.97 2.12 -10.03
N LEU A 176 -14.76 2.05 -10.60
CA LEU A 176 -13.68 3.00 -10.30
C LEU A 176 -14.07 4.43 -10.65
N HIS A 177 -14.66 4.67 -11.81
CA HIS A 177 -15.18 5.99 -12.17
C HIS A 177 -16.16 6.52 -11.12
N ARG A 178 -17.12 5.70 -10.68
CA ARG A 178 -18.04 6.07 -9.60
C ARG A 178 -17.29 6.47 -8.33
N ILE A 179 -16.39 5.62 -7.86
CA ILE A 179 -15.60 5.86 -6.64
C ILE A 179 -14.81 7.16 -6.77
N VAL A 180 -14.07 7.32 -7.86
CA VAL A 180 -13.24 8.50 -8.16
C VAL A 180 -14.09 9.77 -8.22
N SER A 181 -15.29 9.73 -8.80
CA SER A 181 -16.19 10.88 -8.87
C SER A 181 -16.93 11.20 -7.56
N THR A 182 -17.12 10.23 -6.66
CA THR A 182 -17.86 10.45 -5.40
C THR A 182 -16.97 10.75 -4.21
N GLU A 183 -15.74 10.24 -4.23
CA GLU A 183 -14.87 10.22 -3.06
C GLU A 183 -13.98 11.47 -2.97
N ARG A 184 -14.31 12.36 -2.03
CA ARG A 184 -13.58 13.62 -1.80
C ARG A 184 -12.11 13.44 -1.44
N TRP A 185 -11.76 12.34 -0.77
CA TRP A 185 -10.39 12.06 -0.33
C TRP A 185 -9.41 11.88 -1.50
N LEU A 186 -9.87 11.78 -2.74
CA LEU A 186 -9.01 11.70 -3.91
C LEU A 186 -8.48 13.08 -4.36
N GLU A 187 -9.32 14.11 -4.31
CA GLU A 187 -9.05 15.45 -4.85
C GLU A 187 -8.70 16.50 -3.78
N GLU A 188 -8.75 16.14 -2.50
CA GLU A 188 -8.31 17.02 -1.41
C GLU A 188 -6.80 17.30 -1.52
N LYS A 189 -6.36 18.50 -1.09
CA LYS A 189 -4.94 18.92 -1.16
C LYS A 189 -3.98 17.93 -0.47
N ASN A 190 -4.47 17.23 0.54
CA ASN A 190 -3.76 16.15 1.25
C ASN A 190 -4.41 14.78 1.02
N GLY A 191 -5.15 14.66 -0.08
CA GLY A 191 -5.84 13.46 -0.52
C GLY A 191 -4.91 12.49 -1.25
N LEU A 192 -5.47 11.38 -1.74
CA LEU A 192 -4.70 10.31 -2.37
C LEU A 192 -3.77 10.82 -3.48
N LEU A 193 -4.30 11.66 -4.37
CA LEU A 193 -3.56 12.05 -5.57
C LEU A 193 -2.30 12.85 -5.23
N SER A 194 -2.33 13.69 -4.19
CA SER A 194 -1.13 14.42 -3.76
C SER A 194 -0.12 13.49 -3.08
N VAL A 195 -0.58 12.49 -2.32
CA VAL A 195 0.28 11.44 -1.77
C VAL A 195 0.99 10.66 -2.88
N LEU A 196 0.26 10.21 -3.90
CA LEU A 196 0.83 9.45 -5.01
C LEU A 196 1.89 10.27 -5.77
N ILE A 197 1.62 11.55 -6.03
CA ILE A 197 2.57 12.45 -6.72
C ILE A 197 3.81 12.70 -5.85
N TYR A 198 3.66 12.84 -4.55
CA TYR A 198 4.77 12.98 -3.62
C TYR A 198 5.68 11.74 -3.61
N GLU A 199 5.11 10.54 -3.52
CA GLU A 199 5.90 9.30 -3.57
C GLU A 199 6.66 9.15 -4.89
N LEU A 200 6.09 9.63 -6.02
CA LEU A 200 6.82 9.72 -7.28
C LEU A 200 7.98 10.72 -7.25
N ASN A 201 7.81 11.88 -6.61
CA ASN A 201 8.90 12.85 -6.46
C ASN A 201 10.01 12.32 -5.53
N ALA A 202 9.66 11.46 -4.56
CA ALA A 202 10.60 10.78 -3.67
C ALA A 202 11.24 9.51 -4.28
N THR A 203 11.15 9.30 -5.61
CA THR A 203 11.63 8.07 -6.27
C THR A 203 13.11 7.76 -5.98
N ALA A 204 13.97 8.77 -5.84
CA ALA A 204 15.39 8.57 -5.56
C ALA A 204 15.64 7.92 -4.19
N GLU A 205 14.80 8.22 -3.20
CA GLU A 205 14.90 7.72 -1.83
C GLU A 205 14.06 6.44 -1.63
N LYS A 206 12.86 6.41 -2.20
CA LYS A 206 11.83 5.38 -1.97
C LYS A 206 11.31 4.79 -3.30
N PRO A 207 12.17 4.15 -4.14
CA PRO A 207 11.78 3.68 -5.47
C PRO A 207 10.66 2.63 -5.46
N HIS A 208 10.57 1.83 -4.40
CA HIS A 208 9.50 0.83 -4.24
C HIS A 208 8.14 1.46 -3.97
N ASN A 209 8.08 2.53 -3.19
CA ASN A 209 6.83 3.28 -2.98
C ASN A 209 6.42 3.99 -4.27
N ALA A 210 7.37 4.64 -4.93
CA ALA A 210 7.15 5.28 -6.23
C ALA A 210 6.58 4.30 -7.26
N TYR A 211 7.07 3.06 -7.29
CA TYR A 211 6.51 2.01 -8.14
C TYR A 211 5.05 1.70 -7.82
N GLN A 212 4.70 1.51 -6.55
CA GLN A 212 3.29 1.27 -6.18
C GLN A 212 2.41 2.49 -6.47
N ALA A 213 2.93 3.70 -6.24
CA ALA A 213 2.22 4.94 -6.53
C ALA A 213 1.98 5.12 -8.04
N MET A 214 2.97 4.78 -8.87
CA MET A 214 2.85 4.80 -10.33
C MET A 214 1.77 3.83 -10.80
N ARG A 215 1.69 2.62 -10.24
CA ARG A 215 0.63 1.65 -10.56
C ARG A 215 -0.76 2.22 -10.27
N CYS A 216 -0.94 2.91 -9.15
CA CYS A 216 -2.20 3.59 -8.83
C CYS A 216 -2.51 4.69 -9.85
N ILE A 217 -1.56 5.59 -10.16
CA ILE A 217 -1.74 6.68 -11.13
C ILE A 217 -2.08 6.13 -12.52
N ASN A 218 -1.42 5.05 -12.94
CA ASN A 218 -1.67 4.41 -14.22
C ASN A 218 -3.12 3.94 -14.34
N VAL A 219 -3.68 3.31 -13.29
CA VAL A 219 -5.10 2.95 -13.25
C VAL A 219 -6.00 4.18 -13.26
N LEU A 220 -5.69 5.21 -12.47
CA LEU A 220 -6.48 6.46 -12.45
C LEU A 220 -6.53 7.14 -13.83
N PHE A 221 -5.45 7.09 -14.60
CA PHE A 221 -5.41 7.63 -15.97
C PHE A 221 -6.19 6.80 -17.01
N GLN A 222 -6.54 5.56 -16.68
CA GLN A 222 -7.43 4.75 -17.51
C GLN A 222 -8.91 5.01 -17.20
N VAL A 223 -9.23 5.54 -16.02
CA VAL A 223 -10.59 5.91 -15.64
C VAL A 223 -11.02 7.13 -16.47
N PRO A 224 -12.22 7.12 -17.08
CA PRO A 224 -12.72 8.23 -17.90
C PRO A 224 -13.23 9.41 -17.03
N ALA A 225 -12.36 9.96 -16.17
CA ALA A 225 -12.63 11.05 -15.23
C ALA A 225 -11.67 12.23 -15.51
N PRO A 226 -11.99 13.11 -16.48
CA PRO A 226 -11.07 14.16 -16.93
C PRO A 226 -10.72 15.18 -15.83
N GLU A 227 -11.61 15.40 -14.87
CA GLU A 227 -11.39 16.29 -13.73
C GLU A 227 -10.19 15.85 -12.90
N VAL A 228 -10.09 14.55 -12.62
CA VAL A 228 -8.98 13.96 -11.88
C VAL A 228 -7.68 14.04 -12.65
N HIS A 229 -7.73 13.86 -13.97
CA HIS A 229 -6.54 13.96 -14.82
C HIS A 229 -6.01 15.38 -14.84
N MET A 230 -6.89 16.37 -15.04
CA MET A 230 -6.51 17.78 -14.98
C MET A 230 -5.93 18.13 -13.61
N LYS A 231 -6.57 17.67 -12.52
CA LYS A 231 -6.07 17.88 -11.15
C LYS A 231 -4.68 17.30 -10.94
N ALA A 232 -4.44 16.08 -11.42
CA ALA A 232 -3.14 15.42 -11.33
C ALA A 232 -2.07 16.24 -12.05
N MET A 233 -2.38 16.74 -13.25
CA MET A 233 -1.46 17.57 -14.03
C MET A 233 -1.19 18.92 -13.36
N GLU A 234 -2.21 19.58 -12.82
CA GLU A 234 -2.06 20.81 -12.02
C GLU A 234 -1.12 20.61 -10.82
N TRP A 235 -1.14 19.43 -10.21
CA TRP A 235 -0.28 19.08 -9.07
C TRP A 235 1.09 18.54 -9.47
N GLY A 236 1.44 18.58 -10.76
CA GLY A 236 2.78 18.21 -11.23
C GLY A 236 2.98 16.71 -11.44
N ALA A 237 1.91 15.94 -11.66
CA ALA A 237 2.03 14.52 -12.01
C ALA A 237 2.93 14.31 -13.25
N SER A 238 2.82 15.16 -14.28
CA SER A 238 3.65 15.07 -15.49
C SER A 238 5.15 15.11 -15.19
N SER A 239 5.60 16.10 -14.39
CA SER A 239 7.01 16.20 -13.98
C SER A 239 7.43 15.05 -13.05
N ALA A 240 6.55 14.60 -12.17
CA ALA A 240 6.83 13.51 -11.24
C ALA A 240 7.00 12.17 -11.98
N ILE A 241 6.12 11.89 -12.95
CA ILE A 241 6.19 10.70 -13.83
C ILE A 241 7.48 10.73 -14.66
N TRP A 242 7.83 11.88 -15.24
CA TRP A 242 9.07 12.02 -16.01
C TRP A 242 10.31 11.76 -15.13
N THR A 243 10.33 12.28 -13.92
CA THR A 243 11.41 12.07 -12.95
C THR A 243 11.53 10.59 -12.56
N ALA A 244 10.40 9.96 -12.23
CA ALA A 244 10.33 8.55 -11.88
C ALA A 244 10.81 7.65 -13.04
N ARG A 245 10.44 8.00 -14.29
CA ARG A 245 10.90 7.29 -15.49
C ARG A 245 12.43 7.35 -15.65
N ASN A 246 13.04 8.53 -15.52
CA ASN A 246 14.48 8.70 -15.73
C ASN A 246 15.29 7.92 -14.68
N ILE A 247 14.86 7.96 -13.42
CA ILE A 247 15.48 7.16 -12.35
C ILE A 247 15.24 5.67 -12.59
N GLY A 248 14.01 5.30 -12.99
CA GLY A 248 13.63 3.94 -13.33
C GLY A 248 14.49 3.34 -14.45
N GLN A 249 14.77 4.09 -15.52
CA GLN A 249 15.61 3.63 -16.63
C GLN A 249 17.05 3.33 -16.19
N SER A 250 17.52 4.02 -15.15
CA SER A 250 18.88 3.83 -14.62
C SER A 250 18.97 2.66 -13.63
N CYS A 251 17.94 2.47 -12.79
CA CYS A 251 18.04 1.59 -11.62
C CYS A 251 16.84 0.66 -11.38
N HIS A 252 15.67 0.92 -11.96
CA HIS A 252 14.41 0.21 -11.65
C HIS A 252 13.52 0.00 -12.89
N SER A 253 13.76 -1.07 -13.64
CA SER A 253 13.08 -1.35 -14.92
C SER A 253 11.56 -1.41 -14.83
N LEU A 254 10.99 -1.97 -13.76
CA LEU A 254 9.54 -2.02 -13.55
C LEU A 254 8.93 -0.62 -13.38
N LEU A 255 9.61 0.28 -12.67
CA LEU A 255 9.16 1.66 -12.52
C LEU A 255 9.24 2.41 -13.85
N ALA A 256 10.31 2.21 -14.63
CA ALA A 256 10.43 2.80 -15.96
C ALA A 256 9.26 2.39 -16.85
N HIS A 257 8.94 1.09 -16.88
CA HIS A 257 7.86 0.54 -17.67
C HIS A 257 6.48 1.12 -17.28
N GLU A 258 6.15 1.10 -15.99
CA GLU A 258 4.88 1.68 -15.51
C GLU A 258 4.79 3.18 -15.78
N SER A 259 5.91 3.91 -15.70
CA SER A 259 5.95 5.34 -16.02
C SER A 259 5.66 5.61 -17.49
N GLU A 260 6.16 4.76 -18.40
CA GLU A 260 5.89 4.86 -19.83
C GLU A 260 4.40 4.63 -20.14
N LEU A 261 3.79 3.60 -19.54
CA LEU A 261 2.35 3.35 -19.66
C LEU A 261 1.51 4.52 -19.15
N ALA A 262 1.87 5.08 -17.98
CA ALA A 262 1.16 6.22 -17.41
C ALA A 262 1.24 7.46 -18.31
N MET A 263 2.40 7.72 -18.93
CA MET A 263 2.52 8.81 -19.91
C MET A 263 1.59 8.59 -21.12
N GLU A 264 1.59 7.39 -21.71
CA GLU A 264 0.73 7.05 -22.86
C GLU A 264 -0.77 7.20 -22.53
N ASN A 265 -1.18 6.73 -21.36
CA ASN A 265 -2.56 6.82 -20.88
C ASN A 265 -2.97 8.28 -20.64
N SER A 266 -2.08 9.09 -20.07
CA SER A 266 -2.34 10.52 -19.83
C SER A 266 -2.60 11.31 -21.11
N PHE A 267 -1.85 11.03 -22.19
CA PHE A 267 -2.06 11.69 -23.48
C PHE A 267 -3.33 11.20 -24.19
N SER A 268 -3.69 9.95 -23.98
CA SER A 268 -4.89 9.36 -24.61
C SER A 268 -6.17 9.95 -24.02
N ALA A 269 -6.18 10.21 -22.72
CA ALA A 269 -7.33 10.79 -22.03
C ALA A 269 -7.64 12.25 -22.43
N LEU A 270 -6.64 13.02 -22.85
CA LEU A 270 -6.81 14.43 -23.27
C LEU A 270 -7.33 14.59 -24.71
N LYS A 271 -7.31 13.54 -25.53
CA LYS A 271 -7.65 13.61 -26.96
C LYS A 271 -9.13 13.83 -27.36
N PRO A 272 -10.18 13.54 -26.56
CA PRO A 272 -11.55 13.63 -27.09
C PRO A 272 -12.02 15.05 -27.44
N GLY A 273 -11.39 16.10 -26.88
CA GLY A 273 -11.81 17.50 -27.08
C GLY A 273 -10.77 18.44 -27.72
N TRP A 274 -9.47 18.11 -27.66
CA TRP A 274 -8.42 19.02 -28.13
C TRP A 274 -8.37 19.18 -29.66
N ARG A 275 -8.78 18.15 -30.42
CA ARG A 275 -8.87 18.25 -31.89
C ARG A 275 -10.01 19.16 -32.38
N ALA A 276 -10.99 19.49 -31.53
CA ALA A 276 -12.05 20.42 -31.91
C ALA A 276 -11.63 21.90 -31.77
N ILE A 277 -10.62 22.18 -30.94
CA ILE A 277 -10.14 23.56 -30.71
C ILE A 277 -9.04 23.93 -31.72
N GLU A 278 -8.20 23.00 -32.15
CA GLU A 278 -7.18 23.27 -33.20
C GLU A 278 -7.75 23.36 -34.62
N CYS A 279 -8.98 22.90 -34.87
CA CYS A 279 -9.66 23.07 -36.16
C CYS A 279 -10.54 24.35 -36.21
N ALA A 280 -10.60 25.12 -35.12
CA ALA A 280 -11.40 26.34 -35.01
C ALA A 280 -10.54 27.62 -34.90
N SER A 281 -9.22 27.50 -35.06
CA SER A 281 -8.23 28.59 -35.13
C SER A 281 -7.49 28.55 -36.45
#